data_AF-A0A512ME04-F1
#
_entry.id   AF-A0A512ME04-F1
#
_cell.length_a   1.000
_cell.length_b   1.000
_cell.length_c   1.000
_cell.angle_alpha   90.00
_cell.angle_beta   90.00
_cell.angle_gamma   90.00
#
_symmetry.space_group_name_H-M   'P 1'
#
loop_
_entity.id
_entity.type
_entity.pdbx_description
1 polymer ?
#
loop_
_entity_poly.entity_id
_entity_poly.type
_entity_poly.pdbx_seq_one_letter_code
_entity_poly.pdbx_strand_id
1 'polypeptide(L)'
;MRIIFALLLWAAFQVSGAEPGSFVEQPNLVGKITEALMASKMDHLTPHIYRDGVQQFSYHLKSVSYLGSVERGSEKIFLATALFLRSSAQGSEYPPAQGHGYLLCLSPQWRLISHCQLDFPEVELMGIALRRQQETIGDFAAKDEATRSRGFLIDGNDFLPYPFSDKLPDPAVPEVKKP
;
A
#
# COMPACT_ATOMS: atom_id res chain seq x y z
N MET A 1 -22.76 17.36 35.95
CA MET A 1 -23.06 16.63 34.69
C MET A 1 -22.60 17.29 33.39
N ARG A 2 -22.07 18.54 33.39
CA ARG A 2 -21.57 19.20 32.15
C ARG A 2 -20.11 18.88 31.77
N ILE A 3 -19.32 18.31 32.69
CA ILE A 3 -17.87 18.09 32.50
C ILE A 3 -17.57 16.73 31.85
N ILE A 4 -18.46 15.75 31.98
CA ILE A 4 -18.26 14.39 31.43
C ILE A 4 -18.43 14.38 29.90
N PHE A 5 -19.21 15.32 29.34
CA PHE A 5 -19.38 15.44 27.90
C PHE A 5 -18.16 16.04 27.17
N ALA A 6 -17.28 16.76 27.88
CA ALA A 6 -16.08 17.35 27.28
C ALA A 6 -14.94 16.33 27.10
N LEU A 7 -14.87 15.29 27.93
CA LEU A 7 -13.84 14.24 27.85
C LEU A 7 -14.14 13.18 26.78
N LEU A 8 -15.41 13.01 26.38
CA LEU A 8 -15.80 12.07 25.32
C LEU A 8 -15.57 12.61 23.90
N LEU A 9 -15.43 13.93 23.73
CA LEU A 9 -15.14 14.54 22.43
C LEU A 9 -13.66 14.45 22.03
N TRP A 10 -12.75 14.15 22.96
CA TRP A 10 -11.30 14.06 22.66
C TRP A 10 -10.89 12.69 22.09
N ALA A 11 -11.69 11.63 22.28
CA ALA A 11 -11.37 10.29 21.80
C ALA A 11 -11.75 10.03 20.33
N ALA A 12 -12.36 11.00 19.62
CA ALA A 12 -13.07 10.73 18.37
C ALA A 12 -12.26 10.92 17.08
N PHE A 13 -11.08 11.53 17.09
CA PHE A 13 -10.35 11.83 15.85
C PHE A 13 -8.85 11.65 16.00
N GLN A 14 -8.33 10.45 15.80
CA GLN A 14 -6.90 10.28 15.57
C GLN A 14 -6.70 9.35 14.38
N VAL A 15 -7.30 9.72 13.24
CA VAL A 15 -6.73 9.34 11.93
C VAL A 15 -6.24 10.62 11.29
N SER A 16 -4.94 10.70 11.08
CA SER A 16 -4.28 11.82 10.43
C SER A 16 -3.35 11.27 9.37
N GLY A 17 -3.13 12.05 8.32
CA GLY A 17 -2.18 11.70 7.28
C GLY A 17 -1.20 12.83 7.07
N ALA A 18 0.06 12.46 6.92
CA ALA A 18 1.16 13.37 6.71
C ALA A 18 1.64 13.25 5.26
N GLU A 19 1.65 14.37 4.54
CA GLU A 19 1.99 14.45 3.12
C GLU A 19 3.52 14.33 2.87
N PRO A 20 3.97 14.11 1.61
CA PRO A 20 5.38 13.92 1.25
C PRO A 20 6.36 15.06 1.61
N GLY A 21 5.88 16.19 2.15
CA GLY A 21 6.71 17.31 2.62
C GLY A 21 6.80 17.45 4.14
N SER A 22 6.14 16.57 4.89
CA SER A 22 6.23 16.56 6.35
C SER A 22 7.65 16.19 6.83
N PHE A 23 8.05 16.66 8.01
CA PHE A 23 9.35 16.32 8.57
C PHE A 23 9.44 14.81 8.79
N VAL A 24 10.36 14.14 8.09
CA VAL A 24 10.65 12.72 8.26
C VAL A 24 12.04 12.57 8.85
N GLU A 25 12.14 11.88 9.98
CA GLU A 25 13.40 11.66 10.69
C GLU A 25 14.44 10.89 9.86
N GLN A 26 13.99 10.12 8.87
CA GLN A 26 14.84 9.31 8.01
C GLN A 26 14.93 9.93 6.61
N PRO A 27 16.11 10.43 6.19
CA PRO A 27 16.24 11.09 4.89
C PRO A 27 16.24 10.13 3.69
N ASN A 28 16.53 8.83 3.89
CA ASN A 28 16.66 7.85 2.80
C ASN A 28 15.42 6.95 2.64
N LEU A 29 14.26 7.54 2.36
CA LEU A 29 13.00 6.79 2.23
C LEU A 29 12.97 5.89 0.99
N VAL A 30 13.49 6.37 -0.15
CA VAL A 30 13.57 5.59 -1.40
C VAL A 30 14.36 4.31 -1.22
N GLY A 31 15.52 4.39 -0.56
CA GLY A 31 16.34 3.21 -0.23
C GLY A 31 15.60 2.22 0.66
N LYS A 32 14.90 2.72 1.69
CA LYS A 32 14.11 1.89 2.61
C LYS A 32 12.94 1.17 1.93
N ILE A 33 12.22 1.86 1.04
CA ILE A 33 11.14 1.24 0.26
C ILE A 33 11.71 0.14 -0.64
N THR A 34 12.84 0.39 -1.29
CA THR A 34 13.50 -0.60 -2.15
C THR A 34 13.97 -1.82 -1.35
N GLU A 35 14.60 -1.61 -0.19
CA GLU A 35 15.01 -2.69 0.73
C GLU A 35 13.79 -3.53 1.16
N ALA A 36 12.67 -2.89 1.51
CA ALA A 36 11.44 -3.55 1.91
C ALA A 36 10.87 -4.45 0.80
N LEU A 37 10.88 -3.96 -0.44
CA LEU A 37 10.45 -4.72 -1.62
C LEU A 37 11.33 -5.96 -1.81
N MET A 38 12.66 -5.81 -1.75
CA MET A 38 13.58 -6.95 -1.90
C MET A 38 13.38 -7.99 -0.77
N ALA A 39 13.17 -7.51 0.46
CA ALA A 39 12.95 -8.36 1.61
C ALA A 39 11.62 -9.12 1.58
N SER A 40 10.64 -8.64 0.79
CA SER A 40 9.32 -9.29 0.66
C SER A 40 9.41 -10.68 0.04
N LYS A 41 10.41 -10.92 -0.84
CA LYS A 41 10.58 -12.14 -1.63
C LYS A 41 9.35 -12.54 -2.44
N MET A 42 8.44 -11.61 -2.72
CA MET A 42 7.31 -11.85 -3.60
C MET A 42 7.75 -11.61 -5.04
N ASP A 43 7.56 -12.59 -5.93
CA ASP A 43 8.06 -12.52 -7.31
C ASP A 43 7.57 -11.25 -8.03
N HIS A 44 6.29 -10.90 -7.89
CA HIS A 44 5.70 -9.71 -8.54
C HIS A 44 6.11 -8.36 -7.91
N LEU A 45 6.83 -8.37 -6.78
CA LEU A 45 7.39 -7.19 -6.10
C LEU A 45 8.91 -7.23 -5.95
N THR A 46 9.58 -8.15 -6.65
CA THR A 46 11.04 -8.27 -6.62
C THR A 46 11.61 -8.34 -8.03
N PRO A 47 12.69 -7.60 -8.36
CA PRO A 47 13.39 -7.73 -9.62
C PRO A 47 13.98 -9.12 -9.78
N HIS A 48 13.76 -9.72 -10.94
CA HIS A 48 14.29 -11.04 -11.26
C HIS A 48 14.31 -11.25 -12.78
N ILE A 49 15.01 -12.29 -13.21
CA ILE A 49 14.96 -12.81 -14.57
C ILE A 49 14.19 -14.11 -14.51
N TYR A 50 13.25 -14.31 -15.43
CA TYR A 50 12.50 -15.55 -15.54
C TYR A 50 12.39 -16.00 -16.99
N ARG A 51 11.94 -17.24 -17.16
CA ARG A 51 11.65 -17.84 -18.46
C ARG A 51 10.18 -18.20 -18.56
N ASP A 52 9.61 -17.95 -19.72
CA ASP A 52 8.29 -18.44 -20.12
C ASP A 52 8.47 -19.22 -21.43
N GLY A 53 8.44 -20.54 -21.33
CA GLY A 53 8.85 -21.45 -22.40
C GLY A 53 10.30 -21.22 -22.83
N VAL A 54 10.49 -20.90 -24.12
CA VAL A 54 11.81 -20.62 -24.72
C VAL A 54 12.22 -19.15 -24.59
N GLN A 55 11.31 -18.28 -24.15
CA GLN A 55 11.55 -16.85 -24.05
C GLN A 55 12.08 -16.49 -22.65
N GLN A 56 12.99 -15.52 -22.59
CA GLN A 56 13.57 -15.02 -21.36
C GLN A 56 13.20 -13.55 -21.17
N PHE A 57 12.76 -13.19 -19.97
CA PHE A 57 12.30 -11.85 -19.61
C PHE A 57 13.06 -11.33 -18.40
N SER A 58 13.20 -10.02 -18.29
CA SER A 58 13.62 -9.36 -17.06
C SER A 58 12.45 -8.58 -16.48
N TYR A 59 12.30 -8.67 -15.17
CA TYR A 59 11.38 -7.87 -14.38
C TYR A 59 12.21 -6.97 -13.49
N HIS A 60 12.05 -5.66 -13.60
CA HIS A 60 12.89 -4.71 -12.88
C HIS A 60 12.08 -3.57 -12.25
N LEU A 61 12.55 -3.12 -11.09
CA LEU A 61 11.99 -1.96 -10.41
C LEU A 61 12.41 -0.69 -11.16
N LYS A 62 11.44 0.05 -11.68
CA LYS A 62 11.66 1.27 -12.47
C LYS A 62 11.68 2.51 -11.59
N SER A 63 10.76 2.61 -10.64
CA SER A 63 10.69 3.71 -9.68
C SER A 63 9.96 3.30 -8.41
N VAL A 64 10.25 4.03 -7.33
CA VAL A 64 9.47 4.05 -6.10
C VAL A 64 9.21 5.49 -5.69
N SER A 65 8.05 5.75 -5.10
CA SER A 65 7.70 7.07 -4.58
C SER A 65 7.15 6.95 -3.17
N TYR A 66 7.62 7.79 -2.26
CA TYR A 66 7.03 7.91 -0.93
C TYR A 66 5.82 8.85 -1.01
N LEU A 67 4.67 8.39 -0.53
CA LEU A 67 3.42 9.16 -0.56
C LEU A 67 3.14 9.88 0.77
N GLY A 68 3.65 9.36 1.89
CA GLY A 68 3.30 9.90 3.19
C GLY A 68 3.08 8.82 4.23
N SER A 69 2.54 9.22 5.38
CA SER A 69 2.14 8.28 6.43
C SER A 69 0.69 8.46 6.82
N VAL A 70 0.04 7.37 7.17
CA VAL A 70 -1.29 7.37 7.79
C VAL A 70 -1.15 6.84 9.21
N GLU A 71 -1.70 7.59 10.17
CA GLU A 71 -1.74 7.21 11.57
C GLU A 71 -3.17 6.87 11.97
N ARG A 72 -3.36 5.80 12.74
CA ARG A 72 -4.63 5.38 13.32
C ARG A 72 -4.42 4.95 14.75
N GLY A 73 -4.88 5.78 15.70
CA GLY A 73 -4.60 5.55 17.11
C GLY A 73 -3.08 5.60 17.37
N SER A 74 -2.51 4.51 17.87
CA SER A 74 -1.06 4.38 18.07
C SER A 74 -0.33 3.72 16.89
N GLU A 75 -1.05 3.26 15.87
CA GLU A 75 -0.46 2.61 14.70
C GLU A 75 -0.12 3.64 13.63
N LYS A 76 1.06 3.47 13.03
CA LYS A 76 1.54 4.29 11.92
C LYS A 76 1.94 3.39 10.78
N ILE A 77 1.50 3.73 9.58
CA ILE A 77 1.93 3.08 8.34
C ILE A 77 2.48 4.13 7.38
N PHE A 78 3.44 3.73 6.57
CA PHE A 78 3.95 4.52 5.45
C PHE A 78 3.33 4.02 4.15
N LEU A 79 2.90 4.95 3.32
CA LEU A 79 2.39 4.68 1.99
C LEU A 79 3.46 5.01 0.95
N ALA A 80 3.59 4.13 -0.03
CA ALA A 80 4.49 4.30 -1.15
C ALA A 80 3.89 3.69 -2.41
N THR A 81 4.36 4.12 -3.58
CA THR A 81 4.14 3.39 -4.83
C THR A 81 5.42 2.77 -5.34
N ALA A 82 5.27 1.69 -6.10
CA ALA A 82 6.34 1.09 -6.89
C ALA A 82 5.84 0.83 -8.31
N LEU A 83 6.69 1.12 -9.29
CA LEU A 83 6.46 0.77 -10.69
C LEU A 83 7.52 -0.24 -11.11
N PHE A 84 7.07 -1.40 -11.56
CA PHE A 84 7.91 -2.41 -12.18
C PHE A 84 7.68 -2.46 -13.69
N LEU A 85 8.71 -2.89 -14.42
CA LEU A 85 8.63 -3.13 -15.84
C LEU A 85 9.04 -4.58 -16.12
N ARG A 86 8.16 -5.31 -16.80
CA ARG A 86 8.54 -6.52 -17.55
C ARG A 86 9.09 -6.07 -18.90
N SER A 87 10.30 -6.50 -19.23
CA SER A 87 10.88 -6.29 -20.56
C SER A 87 10.07 -7.01 -21.64
N SER A 88 10.36 -6.70 -22.91
CA SER A 88 10.09 -7.64 -24.00
C SER A 88 10.95 -8.90 -23.86
N ALA A 89 10.61 -9.97 -24.60
CA ALA A 89 11.42 -11.18 -24.63
C ALA A 89 12.84 -10.88 -25.14
N GLN A 90 13.85 -11.53 -24.58
CA GLN A 90 15.24 -11.33 -24.99
C GLN A 90 15.42 -11.57 -26.49
N GLY A 91 15.91 -10.55 -27.21
CA GLY A 91 16.09 -10.60 -28.66
C GLY A 91 14.80 -10.41 -29.48
N SER A 92 13.70 -9.99 -28.85
CA SER A 92 12.41 -9.75 -29.50
C SER A 92 11.77 -8.47 -28.97
N GLU A 93 11.02 -7.78 -29.80
CA GLU A 93 10.14 -6.68 -29.36
C GLU A 93 8.78 -7.19 -28.85
N TYR A 94 8.45 -8.46 -29.12
CA TYR A 94 7.17 -9.09 -28.79
C TYR A 94 7.29 -10.22 -27.74
N PRO A 95 6.37 -10.30 -26.75
CA PRO A 95 5.38 -9.27 -26.43
C PRO A 95 6.08 -7.98 -25.99
N PRO A 96 5.46 -6.80 -26.18
CA PRO A 96 6.06 -5.54 -25.77
C PRO A 96 6.27 -5.48 -24.26
N ALA A 97 7.14 -4.58 -23.82
CA ALA A 97 7.33 -4.30 -22.41
C ALA A 97 6.01 -3.86 -21.76
N GLN A 98 5.79 -4.27 -20.51
CA GLN A 98 4.57 -3.98 -19.74
C GLN A 98 4.94 -3.43 -18.37
N GLY A 99 4.20 -2.41 -17.92
CA GLY A 99 4.36 -1.80 -16.60
C GLY A 99 3.33 -2.31 -15.61
N HIS A 100 3.76 -2.52 -14.37
CA HIS A 100 2.90 -2.90 -13.26
C HIS A 100 3.11 -1.95 -12.09
N GLY A 101 2.07 -1.19 -11.74
CA GLY A 101 2.06 -0.30 -10.60
C GLY A 101 1.54 -0.99 -9.34
N TYR A 102 2.06 -0.58 -8.18
CA TYR A 102 1.62 -1.09 -6.88
C TYR A 102 1.50 0.05 -5.88
N LEU A 103 0.47 -0.03 -5.03
CA LEU A 103 0.38 0.71 -3.77
C LEU A 103 0.92 -0.18 -2.65
N LEU A 104 1.75 0.40 -1.80
CA LEU A 104 2.44 -0.31 -0.72
C LEU A 104 2.08 0.29 0.63
N CYS A 105 1.82 -0.56 1.61
CA CYS A 105 1.78 -0.21 3.03
C CYS A 105 3.01 -0.81 3.73
N LEU A 106 3.76 0.06 4.38
CA LEU A 106 4.99 -0.27 5.09
C LEU A 106 4.81 0.00 6.58
N SER A 107 5.32 -0.89 7.42
CA SER A 107 5.35 -0.68 8.87
C SER A 107 6.37 0.40 9.26
N PRO A 108 6.38 0.87 10.52
CA PRO A 108 7.40 1.81 11.01
C PRO A 108 8.84 1.27 10.92
N GLN A 109 9.00 -0.05 10.83
CA GLN A 109 10.29 -0.73 10.62
C GLN A 109 10.57 -1.02 9.14
N TRP A 110 9.83 -0.38 8.23
CA TRP A 110 9.99 -0.54 6.78
C TRP A 110 9.81 -1.98 6.30
N ARG A 111 8.87 -2.72 6.89
CA ARG A 111 8.46 -4.03 6.36
C ARG A 111 7.20 -3.85 5.54
N LEU A 112 7.13 -4.52 4.38
CA LEU A 112 5.90 -4.59 3.60
C LEU A 112 4.85 -5.38 4.37
N ILE A 113 3.72 -4.74 4.70
CA ILE A 113 2.62 -5.34 5.47
C ILE A 113 1.36 -5.54 4.63
N SER A 114 1.18 -4.76 3.57
CA SER A 114 0.07 -4.89 2.63
C SER A 114 0.42 -4.20 1.32
N HIS A 115 -0.21 -4.63 0.22
CA HIS A 115 -0.10 -4.01 -1.09
C HIS A 115 -1.31 -4.36 -1.96
N CYS A 116 -1.55 -3.56 -3.00
CA CYS A 116 -2.47 -3.87 -4.09
C CYS A 116 -1.90 -3.36 -5.42
N GLN A 117 -2.50 -3.76 -6.53
CA GLN A 117 -2.12 -3.27 -7.85
C GLN A 117 -2.69 -1.85 -8.06
N LEU A 118 -1.97 -1.07 -8.86
CA LEU A 118 -2.43 0.21 -9.41
C LEU A 118 -2.21 0.19 -10.91
N ASP A 119 -3.26 0.45 -11.67
CA ASP A 119 -3.14 0.61 -13.13
C ASP A 119 -2.28 1.82 -13.47
N PHE A 120 -2.42 2.90 -12.69
CA PHE A 120 -1.63 4.12 -12.81
C PHE A 120 -1.02 4.48 -11.43
N PRO A 121 0.30 4.31 -11.23
CA PRO A 121 0.97 4.51 -9.95
C PRO A 121 1.20 5.99 -9.59
N GLU A 122 0.89 6.92 -10.50
CA GLU A 122 0.94 8.37 -10.26
C GLU A 122 -0.23 8.81 -9.38
N VAL A 123 -0.03 8.71 -8.07
CA VAL A 123 -1.01 9.07 -7.05
C VAL A 123 -0.34 9.90 -5.96
N GLU A 124 -1.14 10.64 -5.21
CA GLU A 124 -0.70 11.43 -4.07
C GLU A 124 -1.56 11.12 -2.84
N LEU A 125 -0.99 11.30 -1.66
CA LEU A 125 -1.74 11.28 -0.42
C LEU A 125 -2.02 12.73 -0.02
N MET A 126 -3.31 13.07 0.10
CA MET A 126 -3.75 14.38 0.59
C MET A 126 -4.52 14.18 1.89
N GLY A 127 -3.91 14.55 3.01
CA GLY A 127 -4.36 14.10 4.33
C GLY A 127 -4.44 12.57 4.37
N ILE A 128 -5.65 12.03 4.47
CA ILE A 128 -5.92 10.57 4.56
C ILE A 128 -6.60 10.00 3.30
N ALA A 129 -6.73 10.82 2.26
CA ALA A 129 -7.30 10.43 0.98
C ALA A 129 -6.18 10.14 -0.03
N LEU A 130 -6.23 8.97 -0.67
CA LEU A 130 -5.42 8.66 -1.84
C LEU A 130 -6.07 9.28 -3.07
N ARG A 131 -5.33 10.10 -3.80
CA ARG A 131 -5.85 10.82 -4.95
C ARG A 131 -5.07 10.51 -6.21
N ARG A 132 -5.78 10.51 -7.33
CA ARG A 132 -5.20 10.60 -8.66
C ARG A 132 -5.73 11.87 -9.31
N GLN A 133 -4.83 12.80 -9.60
CA GLN A 133 -5.21 14.14 -10.07
C GLN A 133 -6.18 14.81 -9.08
N GLN A 134 -7.46 14.94 -9.45
CA GLN A 134 -8.48 15.54 -8.58
C GLN A 134 -9.44 14.51 -7.95
N GLU A 135 -9.36 13.25 -8.33
CA GLU A 135 -10.27 12.19 -7.89
C GLU A 135 -9.72 11.48 -6.65
N THR A 136 -10.60 11.17 -5.70
CA THR A 136 -10.26 10.31 -4.55
C THR A 136 -10.46 8.86 -4.98
N ILE A 137 -9.36 8.12 -5.04
CA ILE A 137 -9.35 6.71 -5.45
C ILE A 137 -9.27 5.75 -4.26
N GLY A 138 -9.04 6.26 -3.04
CA GLY A 138 -9.03 5.48 -1.82
C GLY A 138 -9.16 6.38 -0.59
N ASP A 139 -9.88 5.91 0.42
CA ASP A 139 -10.12 6.67 1.67
C ASP A 139 -9.65 5.87 2.89
N PHE A 140 -8.53 6.29 3.48
CA PHE A 140 -7.98 5.67 4.68
C PHE A 140 -8.69 6.11 5.97
N ALA A 141 -9.66 7.03 5.89
CA ALA A 141 -10.51 7.40 6.99
C ALA A 141 -11.55 6.32 7.33
N ALA A 142 -11.85 5.42 6.39
CA ALA A 142 -12.93 4.45 6.51
C ALA A 142 -12.73 3.48 7.70
N LYS A 143 -13.79 3.30 8.49
CA LYS A 143 -13.78 2.49 9.72
C LYS A 143 -14.91 1.46 9.77
N ASP A 144 -15.73 1.39 8.72
CA ASP A 144 -16.83 0.44 8.65
C ASP A 144 -16.30 -1.00 8.67
N GLU A 145 -17.17 -1.92 9.10
CA GLU A 145 -16.81 -3.34 9.23
C GLU A 145 -16.42 -3.96 7.89
N ALA A 146 -17.00 -3.51 6.78
CA ALA A 146 -16.66 -4.01 5.46
C ALA A 146 -15.21 -3.63 5.12
N THR A 147 -14.81 -2.38 5.31
CA THR A 147 -13.41 -1.95 5.12
C THR A 147 -12.44 -2.70 6.04
N ARG A 148 -12.80 -2.92 7.31
CA ARG A 148 -11.93 -3.64 8.28
C ARG A 148 -11.79 -5.14 7.99
N SER A 149 -12.75 -5.74 7.31
CA SER A 149 -12.70 -7.16 6.92
C SER A 149 -12.03 -7.35 5.56
N ARG A 150 -12.43 -6.57 4.54
CA ARG A 150 -12.01 -6.75 3.14
C ARG A 150 -10.79 -5.91 2.73
N GLY A 151 -10.53 -4.80 3.41
CA GLY A 151 -9.55 -3.79 2.98
C GLY A 151 -10.18 -2.55 2.36
N PHE A 152 -9.31 -1.61 1.97
CA PHE A 152 -9.71 -0.37 1.32
C PHE A 152 -9.95 -0.63 -0.17
N LEU A 153 -11.09 -0.16 -0.69
CA LEU A 153 -11.32 -0.17 -2.13
C LEU A 153 -10.43 0.92 -2.76
N ILE A 154 -9.57 0.50 -3.68
CA ILE A 154 -8.67 1.35 -4.43
C ILE A 154 -9.10 1.34 -5.89
N ASP A 155 -9.26 2.54 -6.47
CA ASP A 155 -9.55 2.72 -7.90
C ASP A 155 -10.85 2.03 -8.37
N GLY A 156 -11.78 1.80 -7.43
CA GLY A 156 -13.06 1.14 -7.67
C GLY A 156 -13.00 -0.36 -7.95
N ASN A 157 -11.83 -0.95 -8.15
CA ASN A 157 -11.68 -2.30 -8.71
C ASN A 157 -10.75 -3.24 -7.94
N ASP A 158 -9.80 -2.71 -7.17
CA ASP A 158 -8.87 -3.54 -6.38
C ASP A 158 -9.01 -3.23 -4.88
N PHE A 159 -8.64 -4.20 -4.05
CA PHE A 159 -8.65 -4.03 -2.60
C PHE A 159 -7.24 -4.02 -2.06
N LEU A 160 -6.88 -2.94 -1.38
CA LEU A 160 -5.71 -2.92 -0.51
C LEU A 160 -6.07 -3.62 0.81
N PRO A 161 -5.47 -4.79 1.12
CA PRO A 161 -5.77 -5.50 2.36
C PRO A 161 -5.56 -4.59 3.57
N TYR A 162 -6.51 -4.66 4.50
CA TYR A 162 -6.53 -3.79 5.66
C TYR A 162 -5.22 -3.92 6.49
N PRO A 163 -4.40 -2.85 6.63
CA PRO A 163 -3.03 -2.94 7.13
C PRO A 163 -2.91 -2.73 8.65
N PHE A 164 -3.99 -2.45 9.36
CA PHE A 164 -3.98 -2.16 10.80
C PHE A 164 -4.34 -3.40 11.63
N SER A 165 -3.88 -3.42 12.89
CA SER A 165 -4.06 -4.56 13.79
C SER A 165 -5.51 -4.82 14.18
N ASP A 166 -6.38 -3.81 14.10
CA ASP A 166 -7.83 -3.93 14.36
C ASP A 166 -8.61 -4.53 13.17
N LYS A 167 -7.93 -5.26 12.28
CA LYS A 167 -8.52 -6.04 11.19
C LYS A 167 -9.57 -7.02 11.72
N LEU A 168 -10.72 -7.08 11.05
CA LEU A 168 -11.74 -8.09 11.33
C LEU A 168 -11.46 -9.37 10.53
N PRO A 169 -11.78 -10.56 11.07
CA PRO A 169 -11.69 -11.79 10.31
C PRO A 169 -12.60 -11.73 9.07
N ASP A 170 -12.16 -12.37 7.99
CA ASP A 170 -12.94 -12.45 6.77
C ASP A 170 -14.21 -13.30 7.04
N PRO A 171 -15.42 -12.77 6.83
CA PRO A 171 -16.66 -13.50 7.07
C PRO A 171 -16.78 -14.79 6.23
N ALA A 172 -15.99 -14.95 5.17
CA ALA A 172 -15.99 -16.15 4.32
C ALA A 172 -15.10 -17.30 4.86
N VAL A 173 -14.31 -17.10 5.92
CA VAL A 173 -13.46 -18.15 6.49
C VAL A 173 -14.06 -18.61 7.83
N PRO A 174 -14.74 -19.78 7.88
CA PRO A 174 -15.22 -20.30 9.15
C PRO A 174 -14.04 -20.54 10.10
N GLU A 175 -14.16 -20.03 11.33
CA GLU A 175 -13.19 -20.27 12.40
C GLU A 175 -12.93 -21.78 12.52
N VAL A 176 -11.71 -22.20 12.17
CA VAL A 176 -11.24 -23.53 12.54
C VAL A 176 -11.11 -23.54 14.05
N LYS A 177 -12.14 -24.03 14.74
CA LYS A 177 -12.06 -24.36 16.17
C LYS A 177 -10.90 -25.34 16.34
N LYS A 178 -9.80 -24.87 16.92
CA LYS A 178 -8.73 -25.76 17.38
C LYS A 178 -9.31 -26.69 18.47
N PRO A 179 -8.96 -27.99 18.45
CA PRO A 179 -9.36 -28.94 19.48
C PRO A 179 -8.75 -28.60 20.85
#